data_AF-A0AAE8KGY6-F1
#
_entry.id   AF-A0AAE8KGY6-F1
#
_cell.length_a   1.000
_cell.length_b   1.000
_cell.length_c   1.000
_cell.angle_alpha   90.00
_cell.angle_beta   90.00
_cell.angle_gamma   90.00
#
_symmetry.space_group_name_H-M   'P 1'
#
loop_
_entity.id
_entity.type
_entity.pdbx_description
1 polymer ?
#
loop_
_entity_poly.entity_id
_entity_poly.type
_entity_poly.pdbx_seq_one_letter_code
_entity_poly.pdbx_strand_id
1 'polypeptide(L)' 'MQDLSIKIGQLIRKKRKEKEISQEKLALLCNIDRSYLGRIERGEVNITILKLYEISNILETNPKELLPDS' A
#
# COMPACT_ATOMS: atom_id res chain seq x y z
N MET A 1 6.97 -14.80 6.16
CA MET A 1 7.07 -13.32 6.24
C MET A 1 6.93 -12.67 4.86
N GLN A 2 7.65 -13.12 3.82
CA GLN A 2 7.47 -12.63 2.45
C GLN A 2 6.01 -12.74 1.95
N ASP A 3 5.30 -13.82 2.30
CA ASP A 3 3.88 -14.00 1.97
C ASP A 3 2.98 -12.87 2.52
N LEU A 4 3.25 -12.40 3.74
CA LEU A 4 2.46 -11.32 4.37
C LEU A 4 2.67 -9.99 3.63
N SER A 5 3.92 -9.61 3.35
CA SER A 5 4.24 -8.38 2.63
C SER A 5 3.69 -8.38 1.20
N ILE A 6 3.71 -9.54 0.52
CA ILE A 6 3.10 -9.70 -0.81
C ILE A 6 1.58 -9.51 -0.74
N LYS A 7 0.89 -10.16 0.20
CA LYS A 7 -0.57 -10.03 0.37
C LYS A 7 -0.97 -8.58 0.66
N ILE A 8 -0.29 -7.93 1.60
CA ILE A 8 -0.52 -6.52 1.93
C ILE A 8 -0.27 -5.62 0.70
N GLY A 9 0.86 -5.82 0.00
CA GLY A 9 1.19 -5.06 -1.22
C GLY A 9 0.13 -5.19 -2.31
N GLN A 10 -0.41 -6.40 -2.50
CA GLN A 10 -1.50 -6.67 -3.45
C GLN A 10 -2.80 -5.97 -3.05
N LEU A 11 -3.16 -5.97 -1.75
CA LEU A 11 -4.33 -5.25 -1.25
C LEU A 11 -4.21 -3.73 -1.46
N ILE A 12 -3.04 -3.15 -1.16
CA ILE A 12 -2.74 -1.74 -1.44
C ILE A 12 -2.92 -1.43 -2.93
N ARG A 13 -2.31 -2.25 -3.79
CA ARG A 13 -2.41 -2.09 -5.25
C ARG A 13 -3.86 -2.17 -5.74
N LYS A 14 -4.64 -3.11 -5.20
CA LYS A 14 -6.06 -3.29 -5.52
C LYS A 14 -6.84 -2.02 -5.15
N LYS A 15 -6.76 -1.58 -3.89
CA LYS A 15 -7.45 -0.38 -3.41
C LYS A 15 -7.04 0.88 -4.16
N ARG A 16 -5.75 1.05 -4.46
CA ARG A 16 -5.27 2.17 -5.27
C ARG A 16 -5.91 2.19 -6.66
N LYS A 17 -6.03 1.03 -7.32
CA LYS A 17 -6.67 0.93 -8.63
C LYS A 17 -8.18 1.15 -8.57
N GLU A 18 -8.87 0.66 -7.54
CA GLU A 18 -10.30 0.93 -7.31
C GLU A 18 -10.59 2.43 -7.16
N LYS A 19 -9.64 3.19 -6.61
CA LYS A 19 -9.69 4.65 -6.48
C LYS A 19 -9.14 5.40 -7.71
N GLU A 20 -8.75 4.69 -8.77
CA GLU A 20 -8.18 5.26 -10.00
C GLU A 20 -6.94 6.15 -9.78
N ILE A 21 -6.15 5.86 -8.73
CA ILE A 21 -4.94 6.61 -8.38
C ILE A 21 -3.72 5.95 -9.04
N SER A 22 -2.83 6.72 -9.67
CA SER A 22 -1.56 6.21 -10.20
C SER A 22 -0.55 5.95 -9.07
N GLN A 23 0.47 5.12 -9.32
CA GLN A 23 1.57 4.98 -8.35
C GLN A 23 2.26 6.32 -8.09
N GLU A 24 2.47 7.13 -9.13
CA GLU A 24 3.03 8.49 -8.98
C GLU A 24 2.22 9.34 -8.01
N LYS A 25 0.89 9.36 -8.19
CA LYS A 25 -0.01 10.18 -7.38
C LYS A 25 -0.05 9.69 -5.93
N LEU A 26 -0.15 8.38 -5.69
CA LEU A 26 -0.13 7.85 -4.32
C LEU A 26 1.22 8.10 -3.64
N ALA A 27 2.33 7.92 -4.36
CA ALA A 27 3.67 8.14 -3.83
C ALA A 27 3.87 9.61 -3.43
N LEU A 28 3.42 10.55 -4.27
CA LEU A 28 3.42 11.98 -3.98
C LEU A 28 2.60 12.30 -2.73
N LEU A 29 1.38 11.75 -2.60
CA LEU A 29 0.51 11.98 -1.44
C LEU A 29 1.07 11.39 -0.13
N CYS A 30 1.75 10.24 -0.22
CA CYS A 30 2.44 9.59 0.90
C CYS A 30 3.84 10.17 1.19
N ASN A 31 4.25 11.20 0.45
CA ASN A 31 5.59 11.78 0.48
C ASN A 31 6.72 10.72 0.43
N ILE A 32 6.63 9.79 -0.52
CA ILE A 32 7.61 8.73 -0.76
C ILE A 32 8.03 8.67 -2.23
N ASP A 33 9.17 8.03 -2.47
CA ASP A 33 9.59 7.73 -3.83
C ASP A 33 8.61 6.75 -4.51
N ARG A 34 8.28 7.02 -5.78
CA ARG A 34 7.39 6.18 -6.59
C ARG A 34 7.91 4.75 -6.73
N SER A 35 9.23 4.56 -6.84
CA SER A 35 9.84 3.24 -6.88
C SER A 35 9.73 2.53 -5.53
N TYR A 36 9.83 3.26 -4.40
CA TYR A 36 9.53 2.68 -3.08
C TYR A 36 8.07 2.21 -2.99
N LEU A 37 7.09 3.01 -3.42
CA LEU A 37 5.69 2.55 -3.50
C LEU A 37 5.55 1.31 -4.40
N GLY A 38 6.24 1.28 -5.54
CA GLY A 38 6.23 0.11 -6.42
C GLY A 38 6.77 -1.16 -5.74
N ARG A 39 7.83 -1.03 -4.93
CA ARG A 39 8.38 -2.14 -4.12
C ARG A 39 7.40 -2.59 -3.03
N ILE A 40 6.68 -1.65 -2.41
CA ILE A 40 5.62 -1.96 -1.44
C ILE A 40 4.54 -2.82 -2.10
N GLU A 41 4.01 -2.40 -3.24
CA GLU A 41 2.94 -3.12 -3.94
C GLU A 41 3.34 -4.51 -4.44
N ARG A 42 4.65 -4.75 -4.62
CA ARG A 42 5.20 -6.07 -4.98
C ARG A 42 5.62 -6.89 -3.76
N GLY A 43 5.50 -6.37 -2.54
CA GLY A 43 5.92 -7.05 -1.31
C GLY A 43 7.45 -7.18 -1.17
N GLU A 44 8.24 -6.38 -1.91
CA GLU A 44 9.70 -6.42 -1.90
C GLU A 44 10.31 -5.69 -0.70
N VAL A 45 9.49 -4.98 0.08
CA VAL A 45 9.87 -4.28 1.30
C VAL A 45 8.83 -4.52 2.38
N ASN A 46 9.30 -4.54 3.63
CA ASN A 46 8.41 -4.53 4.79
C ASN A 46 8.02 -3.08 5.08
N ILE A 47 6.71 -2.80 5.09
CA ILE A 47 6.20 -1.50 5.48
C ILE A 47 5.98 -1.43 6.98
N THR A 48 6.12 -0.24 7.54
CA THR A 48 5.74 0.01 8.94
C THR A 48 4.23 0.13 9.05
N ILE A 49 3.70 -0.12 10.25
CA ILE A 49 2.27 0.09 10.55
C ILE A 49 1.89 1.56 10.31
N LEU A 50 2.77 2.51 10.67
CA LEU A 50 2.52 3.94 10.41
C LEU A 50 2.29 4.22 8.92
N LYS A 51 3.13 3.65 8.03
CA LYS A 51 2.98 3.86 6.59
C LYS A 51 1.73 3.15 6.03
N LEU A 52 1.34 2.01 6.60
CA LEU A 52 0.07 1.35 6.26
C LEU A 52 -1.12 2.27 6.55
N TYR A 53 -1.16 2.90 7.73
CA TYR A 53 -2.24 3.81 8.13
C TYR A 53 -2.27 5.10 7.28
N GLU A 54 -1.09 5.62 6.92
CA GLU A 54 -1.00 6.77 6.02
C GLU A 54 -1.56 6.45 4.62
N ILE A 55 -1.16 5.30 4.05
CA ILE A 55 -1.68 4.82 2.78
C ILE A 55 -3.19 4.59 2.86
N SER A 56 -3.70 3.98 3.93
CA SER A 56 -5.14 3.73 4.08
C SER A 56 -5.95 5.03 4.15
N ASN A 57 -5.41 6.06 4.82
CA ASN A 57 -6.06 7.37 4.89
C ASN A 57 -6.15 8.03 3.51
N ILE A 58 -5.07 8.00 2.73
CA ILE A 58 -5.04 8.58 1.37
C ILE A 58 -5.96 7.79 0.42
N LEU A 59 -6.02 6.47 0.58
CA LEU A 59 -6.91 5.61 -0.17
C LEU A 59 -8.35 5.60 0.37
N GLU A 60 -8.65 6.37 1.43
CA GLU A 60 -9.95 6.45 2.09
C GLU A 60 -10.57 5.06 2.37
N THR A 61 -9.75 4.15 2.90
CA THR A 61 -10.13 2.77 3.22
C THR A 61 -9.77 2.46 4.67
N ASN A 62 -10.46 1.50 5.27
CA ASN A 62 -10.09 1.05 6.60
C ASN A 62 -8.73 0.31 6.54
N PRO A 63 -7.77 0.58 7.44
CA PRO A 63 -6.48 -0.14 7.47
C PRO A 63 -6.64 -1.67 7.51
N LYS A 64 -7.72 -2.19 8.13
CA LYS A 64 -8.03 -3.62 8.17
C LYS A 64 -8.23 -4.21 6.78
N GLU A 65 -8.75 -3.45 5.82
CA GLU A 65 -8.92 -3.90 4.43
C GLU A 65 -7.60 -4.05 3.68
N LEU A 66 -6.50 -3.52 4.23
CA LEU A 66 -5.14 -3.68 3.71
C LEU A 66 -4.37 -4.81 4.40
N LEU A 67 -4.98 -5.48 5.37
CA LEU A 67 -4.43 -6.65 6.06
C LEU A 67 -5.09 -7.91 5.51
N PRO A 68 -4.33 -9.00 5.26
CA PRO A 68 -4.92 -10.27 4.91
C PRO A 68 -5.65 -10.89 6.11
N ASP A 69 -6.61 -11.77 5.81
CA ASP A 69 -7.23 -12.62 6.81
C ASP A 69 -6.20 -13.59 7.43
N SER A 70 -6.45 -13.97 8.69
CA SER A 70 -5.60 -14.86 9.48
C SER A 70 -5.64 -16.30 8.99
#